data_AF-A0A2P1JJL7-F1
#
_entry.id   AF-A0A2P1JJL7-F1
#
_cell.length_a   1.000
_cell.length_b   1.000
_cell.length_c   1.000
_cell.angle_alpha   90.00
_cell.angle_beta   90.00
_cell.angle_gamma   90.00
#
_symmetry.space_group_name_H-M   'P 1'
#
loop_
_entity.id
_entity.type
_entity.pdbx_description
1 polymer ?
#
loop_
_entity_poly.entity_id
_entity_poly.type
_entity_poly.pdbx_seq_one_letter_code
_entity_poly.pdbx_strand_id
1 'polypeptide(L)'
;QEERQRTKGDKGDGDTESSCGGLSDMPIATIRDAELSVEPIDDQTLDQGDAVANICQAADRHLVQLVEWAKHIPHFTDLPVEDQVVLL
;
A
#
# COMPACT_ATOMS: atom_id res chain seq x y z
N GLN A 1 2.28 -18.44 -28.30
CA GLN A 1 3.14 -17.25 -28.43
C GLN A 1 2.30 -16.18 -29.10
N GLU A 2 1.65 -15.34 -28.31
CA GLU A 2 0.90 -14.17 -28.83
C GLU A 2 1.67 -12.91 -28.44
N GLU A 3 2.81 -12.73 -29.10
CA GLU A 3 3.60 -11.51 -29.07
C GLU A 3 3.23 -10.64 -30.27
N ARG A 4 2.81 -9.41 -29.97
CA ARG A 4 2.86 -8.22 -30.84
C ARG A 4 1.79 -8.14 -31.93
N GLN A 5 0.81 -7.28 -31.69
CA GLN A 5 0.37 -6.32 -32.72
C GLN A 5 -0.30 -5.10 -32.07
N ARG A 6 0.49 -4.02 -31.93
CA ARG A 6 0.00 -2.67 -31.64
C ARG A 6 -0.33 -2.04 -33.00
N THR A 7 -1.50 -2.32 -33.56
CA THR A 7 -1.95 -1.70 -34.81
C THR A 7 -2.55 -0.34 -34.54
N LYS A 8 -1.77 0.67 -34.89
CA LYS A 8 -2.13 2.08 -35.08
C LYS A 8 -3.24 2.20 -36.13
N GLY A 9 -4.42 2.67 -35.74
CA GLY A 9 -5.53 3.02 -36.63
C GLY A 9 -5.98 4.45 -36.35
N ASP A 10 -5.63 5.38 -37.24
CA ASP A 10 -6.02 6.79 -37.25
C ASP A 10 -7.45 6.94 -37.83
N LYS A 11 -8.39 7.41 -37.00
CA LYS A 11 -9.55 8.31 -37.31
C LYS A 11 -10.67 8.12 -36.28
N GLY A 12 -10.90 9.14 -35.45
CA GLY A 12 -12.11 9.22 -34.63
C GLY A 12 -11.85 9.98 -33.34
N ASP A 13 -12.16 11.27 -33.39
CA ASP A 13 -12.35 12.20 -32.28
C ASP A 13 -12.99 11.56 -31.02
N GLY A 14 -12.49 11.89 -29.83
CA GLY A 14 -13.06 11.46 -28.55
C GLY A 14 -12.06 10.82 -27.57
N ASP A 15 -11.19 11.66 -27.03
CA ASP A 15 -10.51 11.54 -25.73
C ASP A 15 -9.67 10.29 -25.44
N THR A 16 -8.37 10.52 -25.32
CA THR A 16 -7.46 9.72 -24.53
C THR A 16 -7.98 9.61 -23.09
N GLU A 17 -8.82 8.61 -22.81
CA GLU A 17 -9.13 8.12 -21.46
C GLU A 17 -7.95 7.29 -20.89
N SER A 18 -6.73 7.48 -21.43
CA SER A 18 -5.49 7.39 -20.65
C SER A 18 -5.10 8.78 -20.14
N SER A 19 -6.10 9.57 -19.76
CA SER A 19 -5.89 10.62 -18.78
C SER A 19 -5.79 9.93 -17.43
N CYS A 20 -4.89 10.41 -16.60
CA CYS A 20 -4.79 10.16 -15.17
C CYS A 20 -6.09 10.52 -14.41
N GLY A 21 -7.24 9.97 -14.79
CA GLY A 21 -8.59 10.32 -14.35
C GLY A 21 -8.91 9.97 -12.90
N GLY A 22 -7.92 9.52 -12.14
CA GLY A 22 -8.06 9.09 -10.76
C GLY A 22 -7.19 9.86 -9.76
N LEU A 23 -6.81 11.11 -10.02
CA LEU A 23 -6.15 11.91 -8.95
C LEU A 23 -7.02 12.02 -7.68
N SER A 24 -8.33 11.80 -7.78
CA SER A 24 -9.26 11.69 -6.66
C SER A 24 -9.40 10.28 -6.07
N ASP A 25 -8.93 9.24 -6.77
CA ASP A 25 -9.07 7.83 -6.38
C ASP A 25 -8.07 7.51 -5.25
N MET A 26 -6.84 8.01 -5.34
CA MET A 26 -5.84 7.87 -4.26
C MET A 26 -5.43 9.21 -3.64
N PRO A 27 -6.22 9.78 -2.72
CA PRO A 27 -5.90 11.06 -2.10
C PRO A 27 -4.67 10.98 -1.17
N ILE A 28 -3.70 11.88 -1.36
CA ILE A 28 -2.50 11.97 -0.49
C ILE A 28 -2.87 12.22 0.98
N ALA A 29 -3.98 12.93 1.23
CA ALA A 29 -4.46 13.22 2.57
C ALA A 29 -4.77 11.95 3.36
N THR A 30 -5.42 10.95 2.76
CA THR A 30 -5.76 9.71 3.45
C THR A 30 -4.52 8.84 3.71
N ILE A 31 -3.52 8.87 2.83
CA ILE A 31 -2.23 8.20 3.07
C ILE A 31 -1.53 8.85 4.26
N ARG A 32 -1.54 10.19 4.33
CA ARG A 32 -0.98 10.92 5.48
C ARG A 32 -1.74 10.60 6.77
N ASP A 33 -3.07 10.51 6.71
CA ASP A 33 -3.88 10.16 7.88
C ASP A 33 -3.63 8.71 8.32
N ALA A 34 -3.43 7.77 7.38
CA ALA A 34 -3.01 6.41 7.66
C ALA A 34 -1.66 6.38 8.39
N GLU A 35 -0.68 7.17 7.94
CA GLU A 35 0.62 7.30 8.61
C GLU A 35 0.49 7.82 10.05
N LEU A 36 -0.39 8.81 10.26
CA LEU A 36 -0.64 9.38 11.59
C LEU A 36 -1.44 8.45 12.50
N SER A 37 -2.19 7.51 11.94
CA SER A 37 -2.97 6.51 12.71
C SER A 37 -2.09 5.47 13.39
N VAL A 38 -0.87 5.27 12.88
CA VAL A 38 0.12 4.37 13.46
C VAL A 38 1.05 5.18 14.35
N GLU A 39 1.00 4.91 15.65
CA GLU A 39 1.93 5.53 16.58
C GLU A 39 3.37 5.03 16.33
N PRO A 40 4.37 5.91 16.42
CA PRO A 40 5.76 5.48 16.34
C PRO A 40 6.03 4.47 17.44
N ILE A 41 6.73 3.39 17.09
CA ILE A 41 7.28 2.48 18.09
C ILE A 41 8.37 3.24 18.81
N ASP A 42 7.95 3.95 19.84
CA ASP A 42 8.86 4.42 20.85
C ASP A 42 9.57 3.20 21.43
N ASP A 43 10.86 3.41 21.67
CA ASP A 43 11.94 2.53 22.13
C ASP A 43 11.64 1.88 23.50
N GLN A 44 10.39 1.45 23.73
CA GLN A 44 9.92 0.86 24.96
C GLN A 44 10.53 -0.53 25.09
N THR A 45 11.59 -0.53 25.89
CA THR A 45 12.26 -1.68 26.49
C THR A 45 12.73 -2.70 25.48
N LEU A 46 13.61 -2.28 24.57
CA LEU A 46 14.53 -3.23 23.95
C LEU A 46 15.41 -3.81 25.07
N ASP A 47 15.26 -5.10 25.32
CA ASP A 47 16.01 -5.79 26.37
C ASP A 47 17.50 -5.73 25.99
N GLN A 48 18.35 -5.18 26.86
CA GLN A 48 19.74 -4.82 26.51
C GLN A 48 20.64 -6.05 26.21
N GLY A 49 20.10 -7.26 26.28
CA GLY A 49 20.84 -8.52 26.14
C GLY A 49 20.79 -9.18 24.76
N ASP A 50 19.72 -9.02 23.96
CA ASP A 50 19.57 -9.75 22.69
C ASP A 50 19.00 -8.86 21.57
N ALA A 51 19.91 -8.35 20.74
CA ALA A 51 19.56 -7.54 19.57
C ALA A 51 18.65 -8.28 18.57
N VAL A 52 18.77 -9.60 18.46
CA VAL A 52 17.93 -10.38 17.53
C VAL A 52 16.52 -10.46 18.09
N ALA A 53 16.35 -10.78 19.37
CA ALA A 53 15.05 -10.78 20.02
C ALA A 53 14.36 -9.40 19.94
N ASN A 54 15.12 -8.32 20.14
CA ASN A 54 14.65 -6.95 20.01
C ASN A 54 14.15 -6.62 18.60
N ILE A 55 14.90 -7.00 17.57
CA ILE A 55 14.50 -6.82 16.18
C ILE A 55 13.25 -7.64 15.86
N CYS A 56 13.20 -8.89 16.31
CA CYS A 56 12.03 -9.76 16.10
C CYS A 56 10.78 -9.19 16.79
N GLN A 57 10.91 -8.68 18.01
CA GLN A 57 9.81 -8.09 18.76
C GLN A 57 9.36 -6.75 18.16
N ALA A 58 10.30 -5.94 17.65
CA ALA A 58 9.96 -4.75 16.89
C ALA A 58 9.23 -5.15 15.60
N ALA A 59 9.76 -6.10 14.82
CA ALA A 59 9.13 -6.57 13.60
C ALA A 59 7.71 -7.09 13.84
N ASP A 60 7.48 -7.89 14.88
CA ASP A 60 6.14 -8.39 15.22
C ASP A 60 5.15 -7.25 15.49
N ARG A 61 5.58 -6.22 16.23
CA ARG A 61 4.76 -5.01 16.44
C ARG A 61 4.52 -4.24 15.13
N HIS A 62 5.55 -4.12 14.29
CA HIS A 62 5.41 -3.48 12.97
C HIS A 62 4.45 -4.25 12.08
N LEU A 63 4.40 -5.58 12.15
CA LEU A 63 3.47 -6.39 11.36
C LEU A 63 2.01 -6.09 11.74
N VAL A 64 1.70 -5.98 13.05
CA VAL A 64 0.36 -5.60 13.50
C VAL A 64 -0.01 -4.19 13.06
N GLN A 65 0.91 -3.25 13.18
CA GLN A 65 0.72 -1.87 12.72
C GLN A 65 0.55 -1.76 11.21
N LEU A 66 1.28 -2.56 10.45
CA LEU A 66 1.24 -2.58 8.98
C LEU A 66 -0.15 -3.02 8.50
N VAL A 67 -0.75 -4.03 9.12
CA VAL A 67 -2.12 -4.45 8.80
C VAL A 67 -3.12 -3.33 9.08
N GLU A 68 -2.97 -2.62 10.20
CA GLU A 68 -3.87 -1.51 10.54
C GLU A 68 -3.69 -0.31 9.61
N TRP A 69 -2.44 0.03 9.27
CA TRP A 69 -2.13 1.06 8.28
C TRP A 69 -2.73 0.74 6.92
N ALA A 70 -2.57 -0.51 6.45
CA ALA A 70 -3.05 -0.94 5.15
C ALA A 70 -4.58 -0.81 5.03
N LYS A 71 -5.32 -1.04 6.11
CA LYS A 71 -6.78 -0.82 6.15
C LYS A 71 -7.19 0.65 5.94
N HIS A 72 -6.30 1.60 6.23
CA HIS A 72 -6.54 3.03 6.02
C HIS A 72 -6.08 3.52 4.65
N ILE A 73 -5.42 2.67 3.85
CA ILE A 73 -5.02 3.00 2.48
C ILE A 73 -6.24 2.90 1.56
N PRO A 74 -6.53 3.95 0.76
CA PRO A 74 -7.62 3.93 -0.21
C PRO A 74 -7.58 2.69 -1.09
N HIS A 75 -8.74 2.07 -1.30
CA HIS A 75 -8.95 0.88 -2.14
C HIS A 75 -8.29 -0.42 -1.68
N PHE A 76 -7.45 -0.40 -0.64
CA PHE A 76 -6.80 -1.62 -0.16
C PHE A 76 -7.82 -2.63 0.38
N THR A 77 -8.82 -2.15 1.11
CA THR A 77 -9.91 -3.00 1.65
C THR A 77 -10.90 -3.48 0.59
N ASP A 78 -10.91 -2.86 -0.59
CA ASP A 78 -11.79 -3.24 -1.70
C ASP A 78 -11.23 -4.43 -2.48
N LEU A 79 -9.95 -4.77 -2.29
CA LEU A 79 -9.32 -5.93 -2.89
C LEU A 79 -9.84 -7.23 -2.25
N PRO A 80 -9.84 -8.35 -2.99
CA PRO A 80 -10.04 -9.67 -2.41
C PRO A 80 -9.10 -9.92 -1.24
N VAL A 81 -9.56 -10.63 -0.21
CA VAL A 81 -8.74 -10.93 0.99
C VAL A 81 -7.45 -11.67 0.62
N GLU A 82 -7.49 -12.56 -0.37
CA GLU A 82 -6.30 -13.26 -0.87
C GLU A 82 -5.25 -12.27 -1.39
N ASP A 83 -5.68 -11.25 -2.12
CA ASP A 83 -4.79 -10.23 -2.68
C ASP A 83 -4.26 -9.28 -1.60
N GLN A 84 -5.08 -8.95 -0.59
CA GLN A 84 -4.62 -8.17 0.57
C GLN A 84 -3.51 -8.91 1.34
N VAL A 85 -3.64 -10.23 1.52
CA VAL A 85 -2.63 -11.05 2.20
C VAL A 85 -1.36 -11.19 1.36
N VAL A 86 -1.46 -11.24 0.02
CA VAL A 86 -0.29 -11.31 -0.87
C VAL A 86 0.47 -9.98 -0.95
N LEU A 87 -0.23 -8.85 -0.81
CA LEU A 87 0.35 -7.51 -0.87
C LEU A 87 0.97 -7.04 0.45
N LEU A 88 0.64 -7.70 1.57
CA LEU A 88 1.24 -7.51 2.89
C LEU A 88 2.47 -8.40 3.08
#